data_AF-A0A0R0JTM3-F1
#
_entry.id   AF-A0A0R0JTM3-F1
#
_cell.length_a   1.000
_cell.length_b   1.000
_cell.length_c   1.000
_cell.angle_alpha   90.00
_cell.angle_beta   90.00
_cell.angle_gamma   90.00
#
_symmetry.space_group_name_H-M   'P 1'
#
loop_
_entity.id
_entity.type
_entity.pdbx_description
1 polymer ?
#
loop_
_entity_poly.entity_id
_entity_poly.type
_entity_poly.pdbx_seq_one_letter_code
_entity_poly.pdbx_strand_id
1 'polypeptide(L)'
;LCHSLEGNVGALTNFEVLDFLRAKGASKDPTRVITKVAQSEYKVYDYLVNTPASIQTRESINEFLTSVKQYDLAKVEVLNILNIEPVADFELYP
;
A
#
# COMPACT_ATOMS: atom_id res chain seq x y z
N LEU A 1 26.63 -15.20 5.09
CA LEU A 1 25.89 -14.91 3.85
C LEU A 1 24.45 -15.36 4.07
N CYS A 2 23.52 -14.42 4.21
CA CYS A 2 22.10 -14.78 4.29
C CYS A 2 21.67 -15.17 2.87
N HIS A 3 21.43 -16.46 2.62
CA HIS A 3 20.90 -16.92 1.34
C HIS A 3 19.44 -16.48 1.25
N SER A 4 19.18 -15.34 0.58
CA SER A 4 17.82 -14.98 0.20
C SER A 4 17.33 -15.98 -0.84
N LEU A 5 16.20 -16.64 -0.60
CA LEU A 5 15.62 -17.61 -1.53
C LEU A 5 15.17 -16.94 -2.83
N GLU A 6 14.56 -15.76 -2.72
CA GLU A 6 14.08 -14.97 -3.84
C GLU A 6 14.15 -13.48 -3.46
N GLY A 7 14.80 -12.65 -4.29
CA GLY A 7 15.03 -11.24 -3.97
C GLY A 7 13.80 -10.35 -4.14
N ASN A 8 12.83 -10.78 -4.96
CA ASN A 8 11.59 -10.05 -5.24
C ASN A 8 10.48 -11.05 -5.54
N VAL A 9 9.62 -11.31 -4.56
CA VAL A 9 8.49 -12.26 -4.67
C VAL A 9 7.21 -11.57 -5.20
N GLY A 10 7.26 -10.25 -5.43
CA GLY A 10 6.12 -9.46 -5.85
C GLY A 10 6.09 -8.08 -5.19
N ALA A 11 5.50 -7.12 -5.88
CA ALA A 11 5.28 -5.78 -5.35
C ALA A 11 4.04 -5.76 -4.45
N LEU A 12 4.10 -4.97 -3.37
CA LEU A 12 2.99 -4.71 -2.47
C LEU A 12 2.41 -3.32 -2.74
N THR A 13 1.09 -3.22 -2.65
CA THR A 13 0.39 -1.93 -2.63
C THR A 13 0.65 -1.19 -1.32
N ASN A 14 0.55 0.14 -1.36
CA ASN A 14 0.58 0.99 -0.18
C ASN A 14 -0.50 0.58 0.85
N PHE A 15 -1.66 0.14 0.38
CA PHE A 15 -2.73 -0.40 1.22
C PHE A 15 -2.27 -1.65 1.99
N GLU A 16 -1.69 -2.64 1.31
CA GLU A 16 -1.23 -3.88 1.96
C GLU A 16 -0.14 -3.60 3.00
N VAL A 17 0.79 -2.70 2.71
CA VAL A 17 1.82 -2.28 3.66
C VAL A 17 1.18 -1.59 4.88
N LEU A 18 0.23 -0.68 4.65
CA LEU A 18 -0.45 0.04 5.72
C LEU A 18 -1.29 -0.91 6.60
N ASP A 19 -2.02 -1.84 5.98
CA ASP A 19 -2.83 -2.85 6.67
C ASP A 19 -1.95 -3.76 7.54
N PHE A 20 -0.82 -4.23 7.00
CA PHE A 20 0.16 -5.00 7.75
C PHE A 20 0.69 -4.24 8.97
N LEU A 21 1.04 -2.95 8.81
CA LEU A 21 1.54 -2.14 9.91
C LEU A 21 0.48 -1.89 10.99
N ARG A 22 -0.77 -1.66 10.59
CA ARG A 22 -1.93 -1.54 11.51
C ARG A 22 -2.12 -2.83 12.31
N ALA A 23 -2.04 -3.99 11.64
CA ALA A 23 -2.12 -5.31 12.28
C ALA A 23 -0.95 -5.55 13.26
N LYS A 24 0.24 -5.02 12.97
CA LYS A 24 1.41 -5.04 13.87
C LYS A 24 1.25 -4.11 15.08
N GLY A 25 0.27 -3.20 15.04
CA GLY A 25 -0.08 -2.29 16.14
C GLY A 25 0.18 -0.82 15.84
N ALA A 26 0.76 -0.47 14.69
CA ALA A 26 1.04 0.92 14.33
C ALA A 26 -0.24 1.76 14.36
N SER A 27 -0.18 2.91 15.02
CA SER A 27 -1.31 3.80 15.20
C SER A 27 -0.85 5.20 15.61
N LYS A 28 -1.66 6.23 15.31
CA LYS A 28 -1.46 7.60 15.83
C LYS A 28 -2.01 7.79 17.25
N ASP A 29 -2.71 6.78 17.78
CA ASP A 29 -3.28 6.85 19.13
C ASP A 29 -2.14 6.85 20.18
N PRO A 30 -1.98 7.93 20.96
CA PRO A 30 -0.92 8.04 21.97
C PRO A 30 -1.10 7.07 23.14
N THR A 31 -2.22 6.34 23.24
CA THR A 31 -2.40 5.28 24.24
C THR A 31 -1.75 3.96 23.82
N ARG A 32 -1.39 3.79 22.54
CA ARG A 32 -0.79 2.56 21.99
C ARG A 32 0.72 2.44 22.17
N VAL A 33 1.27 3.01 23.25
CA VAL A 33 2.71 3.16 23.54
C VAL A 33 3.50 1.84 23.63
N ILE A 34 2.84 0.67 23.55
CA ILE A 34 3.45 -0.65 23.78
C ILE A 34 3.35 -1.55 22.52
N THR A 35 3.77 -1.08 21.35
CA THR A 35 3.73 -1.91 20.14
C THR A 35 5.13 -2.29 19.66
N LYS A 36 5.25 -3.49 19.07
CA LYS A 36 6.51 -4.07 18.54
C LYS A 36 6.93 -3.43 17.20
N VAL A 37 6.44 -2.23 16.90
CA VAL A 37 6.69 -1.55 15.62
C VAL A 37 8.02 -0.83 15.73
N ALA A 38 8.94 -1.15 14.83
CA ALA A 38 10.23 -0.49 14.79
C ALA A 38 10.06 0.98 14.35
N GLN A 39 10.99 1.84 14.75
CA GLN A 39 10.91 3.27 14.41
C GLN A 39 10.86 3.52 12.89
N SER A 40 11.58 2.72 12.10
CA SER A 40 11.55 2.78 10.63
C SER A 40 10.18 2.42 10.07
N GLU A 41 9.55 1.37 10.60
CA GLU A 41 8.20 0.96 10.23
C GLU A 41 7.16 2.03 10.61
N TYR A 42 7.33 2.66 11.78
CA TYR A 42 6.45 3.75 12.19
C TYR A 42 6.54 4.95 11.24
N LYS A 43 7.75 5.29 10.73
CA LYS A 43 7.90 6.35 9.71
C LYS A 43 7.16 6.01 8.42
N VAL A 44 7.18 4.75 7.99
CA VAL A 44 6.41 4.29 6.82
C VAL A 44 4.91 4.38 7.09
N TYR A 45 4.48 3.93 8.26
CA TYR A 45 3.09 4.07 8.69
C TYR A 45 2.63 5.54 8.69
N ASP A 46 3.41 6.43 9.28
CA ASP A 46 3.07 7.85 9.41
C ASP A 46 3.02 8.57 8.05
N TYR A 47 3.81 8.11 7.07
CA TYR A 47 3.65 8.54 5.68
C TYR A 47 2.35 8.02 5.07
N LEU A 48 2.15 6.70 5.06
CA LEU A 48 1.05 6.03 4.36
C LEU A 48 -0.34 6.37 4.91
N VAL A 49 -0.45 6.63 6.21
CA VAL A 49 -1.73 6.99 6.83
C VAL A 49 -2.30 8.32 6.32
N ASN A 50 -1.47 9.15 5.68
CA ASN A 50 -1.91 10.41 5.06
C ASN A 50 -2.03 10.31 3.53
N THR A 51 -1.98 9.10 2.95
CA THR A 51 -2.16 8.86 1.52
C THR A 51 -3.51 8.19 1.24
N PRO A 52 -3.92 8.04 -0.04
CA PRO A 52 -5.18 7.38 -0.39
C PRO A 52 -5.28 5.92 0.11
N ALA A 53 -4.14 5.26 0.32
CA ALA A 53 -4.09 3.93 0.96
C ALA A 53 -4.81 3.86 2.31
N SER A 54 -4.96 4.99 3.02
CA SER A 54 -5.63 5.06 4.31
C SER A 54 -7.16 4.94 4.24
N ILE A 55 -7.76 5.31 3.11
CA ILE A 55 -9.22 5.35 2.87
C ILE A 55 -9.72 4.21 1.99
N GLN A 56 -8.84 3.58 1.20
CA GLN A 56 -9.18 2.41 0.40
C GLN A 56 -9.57 1.21 1.27
N THR A 57 -10.40 0.31 0.73
CA THR A 57 -10.77 -0.96 1.35
C THR A 57 -10.34 -2.13 0.49
N ARG A 58 -10.31 -3.33 1.08
CA ARG A 58 -9.98 -4.54 0.32
C ARG A 58 -11.03 -4.80 -0.76
N GLU A 59 -12.27 -4.44 -0.49
CA GLU A 59 -13.39 -4.53 -1.42
C GLU A 59 -13.20 -3.57 -2.61
N SER A 60 -12.91 -2.28 -2.35
CA SER A 60 -12.72 -1.29 -3.42
C SER A 60 -11.52 -1.61 -4.31
N ILE A 61 -10.43 -2.12 -3.72
CA ILE A 61 -9.26 -2.59 -4.48
C ILE A 61 -9.61 -3.78 -5.37
N ASN A 62 -10.37 -4.75 -4.87
CA ASN A 62 -10.76 -5.92 -5.67
C ASN A 62 -11.75 -5.56 -6.79
N GLU A 63 -12.65 -4.61 -6.56
CA GLU A 63 -13.52 -4.06 -7.60
C GLU A 63 -12.70 -3.37 -8.69
N PHE A 64 -11.74 -2.52 -8.32
CA PHE A 64 -10.82 -1.89 -9.27
C PHE A 64 -10.01 -2.92 -10.07
N LEU A 65 -9.39 -3.88 -9.38
CA LEU A 65 -8.61 -4.95 -10.03
C LEU A 65 -9.46 -5.80 -10.98
N THR A 66 -10.78 -5.90 -10.74
CA THR A 66 -11.69 -6.60 -11.64
C THR A 66 -12.08 -5.73 -12.83
N SER A 67 -12.35 -4.44 -12.62
CA SER A 67 -12.75 -3.51 -13.68
C SER A 67 -11.63 -3.23 -14.67
N VAL A 68 -10.36 -3.25 -14.23
CA VAL A 68 -9.23 -2.97 -15.13
C VAL A 68 -8.79 -4.15 -15.98
N LYS A 69 -9.28 -5.37 -15.73
CA LYS A 69 -8.92 -6.58 -16.51
C LYS A 69 -9.27 -6.48 -18.00
N GLN A 70 -10.18 -5.58 -18.36
CA GLN A 70 -10.55 -5.32 -19.75
C GLN A 70 -9.51 -4.47 -20.50
N TYR A 71 -8.58 -3.83 -19.77
CA TYR A 71 -7.51 -3.01 -20.33
C TYR A 71 -6.18 -3.77 -20.28
N ASP A 72 -5.32 -3.55 -21.28
CA ASP A 72 -3.99 -4.16 -21.35
C ASP A 72 -2.98 -3.34 -20.53
N LEU A 73 -3.18 -3.29 -19.21
CA LEU A 73 -2.30 -2.58 -18.29
C LEU A 73 -1.23 -3.52 -17.73
N ALA A 74 0.01 -3.06 -17.72
CA ALA A 74 1.10 -3.73 -17.03
C ALA A 74 0.85 -3.73 -15.51
N LYS A 75 1.35 -4.76 -14.82
CA LYS A 75 1.22 -4.88 -13.35
C LYS A 75 1.71 -3.65 -12.60
N VAL A 76 2.75 -2.99 -13.11
CA VAL A 76 3.33 -1.77 -12.52
C VAL A 76 2.38 -0.57 -12.65
N GLU A 77 1.63 -0.47 -13.75
CA GLU A 77 0.67 0.61 -13.97
C GLU A 77 -0.53 0.45 -13.04
N VAL A 78 -1.06 -0.78 -12.95
CA VAL A 78 -2.14 -1.11 -12.00
C VAL A 78 -1.72 -0.79 -10.55
N LEU A 79 -0.48 -1.15 -10.18
CA LEU A 79 0.08 -0.85 -8.86
C LEU A 79 0.18 0.66 -8.61
N ASN A 80 0.66 1.43 -9.60
CA ASN A 80 0.78 2.87 -9.48
C ASN A 80 -0.60 3.53 -9.31
N ILE A 81 -1.60 3.14 -10.11
CA ILE A 81 -2.96 3.66 -10.00
C ILE A 81 -3.53 3.41 -8.61
N LEU A 82 -3.36 2.19 -8.06
CA LEU A 82 -3.79 1.87 -6.70
C LEU A 82 -3.08 2.72 -5.64
N ASN A 83 -1.80 3.00 -5.82
CA ASN A 83 -1.00 3.74 -4.84
C ASN A 83 -1.27 5.25 -4.84
N ILE A 84 -1.55 5.84 -6.01
CA ILE A 84 -1.76 7.29 -6.15
C ILE A 84 -3.24 7.68 -6.08
N GLU A 85 -4.15 6.77 -6.44
CA GLU A 85 -5.59 7.02 -6.59
C GLU A 85 -5.88 8.30 -7.38
N PRO A 86 -5.68 8.26 -8.71
CA PRO A 86 -5.65 9.46 -9.52
C PRO A 86 -7.01 10.17 -9.50
N VAL A 87 -6.97 11.48 -9.24
CA VAL A 87 -8.15 12.36 -9.19
C VAL A 87 -8.31 13.19 -10.46
N ALA A 88 -7.31 13.17 -11.34
CA ALA A 88 -7.30 13.87 -12.62
C ALA A 88 -6.61 13.05 -13.71
N ASP A 89 -7.09 13.22 -14.95
CA ASP A 89 -6.61 12.45 -16.10
C ASP A 89 -5.10 12.59 -16.33
N PHE A 90 -4.51 13.76 -16.05
CA PHE A 90 -3.09 13.99 -16.27
C PHE A 90 -2.18 13.09 -15.40
N GLU A 91 -2.70 12.58 -14.27
CA GLU A 91 -1.95 11.68 -13.38
C GLU A 91 -1.81 10.26 -13.95
N LEU A 92 -2.54 9.95 -15.03
CA LEU A 92 -2.46 8.67 -15.75
C LEU A 92 -1.40 8.65 -16.85
N TYR A 93 -0.81 9.80 -17.19
CA TYR A 93 0.16 9.92 -18.26
C TYR A 93 1.59 10.13 -17.70
N PRO A 94 2.64 9.63 -18.39
CA PRO A 94 4.03 9.82 -17.98
C PRO A 94 4.52 11.27 -18.01
#